data_AF-A0A350PI93-F1
#
_entry.id   AF-A0A350PI93-F1
#
_cell.length_a   1.000
_cell.length_b   1.000
_cell.length_c   1.000
_cell.angle_alpha   90.00
_cell.angle_beta   90.00
_cell.angle_gamma   90.00
#
_symmetry.space_group_name_H-M   'P 1'
#
loop_
_entity.id
_entity.type
_entity.pdbx_description
1 polymer ?
#
loop_
_entity_poly.entity_id
_entity_poly.type
_entity_poly.pdbx_seq_one_letter_code
_entity_poly.pdbx_strand_id
1 'polypeptide(L)'
;ALDNYLKAAWHNWWASYDTIGSFLNDDPTNYELAKEAYDSDTMRVDLDELETIAITYFENKEDPDKVVHQFEDGSYWYDLDTSNCPLEAERMGHCGSDNRGTLYSLRKLKKGRRDSSSYITMTVRDNYIYQIKGRNNAAPPEETWDHIVWFINEYGIEHVEETGEYSDDIEGLQEMTQYLSENTSAKFSGNAEARIEEIEEKAREIDDLYKGLIDEVLENVDAEVSIYCSAEDSEE
;
A
#
# COMPACT_ATOMS: atom_id res chain seq x y z
N ALA A 1 3.77 -46.14 9.31
CA ALA A 1 3.16 -45.10 10.17
C ALA A 1 4.18 -44.56 11.18
N LEU A 2 4.69 -45.38 12.11
CA LEU A 2 5.68 -44.95 13.12
C LEU A 2 7.00 -44.44 12.52
N ASP A 3 7.53 -45.11 11.48
CA ASP A 3 8.76 -44.70 10.80
C ASP A 3 8.64 -43.32 10.11
N ASN A 4 7.49 -43.03 9.49
CA ASN A 4 7.24 -41.73 8.88
C ASN A 4 7.08 -40.62 9.93
N TYR A 5 6.46 -40.93 11.08
CA TYR A 5 6.33 -39.98 12.20
C TYR A 5 7.70 -39.64 12.81
N LEU A 6 8.55 -40.63 13.06
CA LEU A 6 9.89 -40.41 13.60
C LEU A 6 10.79 -39.64 12.63
N LYS A 7 10.68 -39.90 11.32
CA LYS A 7 11.38 -39.12 10.29
C LYS A 7 10.93 -37.66 10.27
N ALA A 8 9.62 -37.40 10.32
CA ALA A 8 9.10 -36.04 10.37
C ALA A 8 9.54 -35.30 11.64
N ALA A 9 9.47 -35.97 12.80
CA ALA A 9 9.93 -35.40 14.07
C ALA A 9 11.44 -35.07 14.04
N TRP A 10 12.26 -35.94 13.45
CA TRP A 10 13.69 -35.69 13.26
C TRP A 10 13.96 -34.49 12.35
N HIS A 11 13.26 -34.38 11.22
CA HIS A 11 13.43 -33.26 10.29
C HIS A 11 13.08 -31.92 10.93
N ASN A 12 11.98 -31.86 11.69
CA ASN A 12 11.59 -30.65 12.40
C ASN A 12 12.63 -30.29 13.45
N TRP A 13 13.04 -31.25 14.29
CA TRP A 13 14.07 -31.03 15.30
C TRP A 13 15.39 -30.54 14.69
N TRP A 14 15.85 -31.14 13.59
CA TRP A 14 17.08 -30.73 12.92
C TRP A 14 16.97 -29.32 12.33
N ALA A 15 15.82 -28.96 11.73
CA ALA A 15 15.59 -27.62 11.19
C ALA A 15 15.64 -26.53 12.26
N SER A 16 15.08 -26.79 13.45
CA SER A 16 15.17 -25.88 14.60
C SER A 16 16.62 -25.64 15.02
N TYR A 17 17.42 -26.71 15.12
CA TYR A 17 18.84 -26.61 15.48
C TYR A 17 19.68 -25.91 14.40
N ASP A 18 19.40 -26.15 13.12
CA ASP A 18 20.08 -25.47 12.00
C ASP A 18 19.77 -23.97 11.98
N THR A 19 18.52 -23.60 12.28
CA THR A 19 18.08 -22.20 12.40
C THR A 19 18.77 -21.48 13.56
N ILE A 20 18.77 -22.09 14.76
CA ILE A 20 19.48 -21.54 15.93
C ILE A 20 20.98 -21.44 15.66
N GLY A 21 21.57 -22.48 15.04
CA GLY A 21 22.98 -22.49 14.67
C GLY A 21 23.34 -21.36 13.70
N SER A 22 22.50 -21.14 12.68
CA SER A 22 22.65 -20.04 11.73
C SER A 22 22.53 -18.68 12.42
N PHE A 23 21.54 -18.51 13.29
CA PHE A 23 21.33 -17.29 14.08
C PHE A 23 22.56 -16.95 14.92
N LEU A 24 23.09 -17.90 15.70
CA LEU A 24 24.27 -17.63 16.54
C LEU A 24 25.54 -17.35 15.73
N ASN A 25 25.63 -17.85 14.50
CA ASN A 25 26.78 -17.63 13.61
C ASN A 25 26.67 -16.34 12.78
N ASP A 26 25.47 -15.78 12.60
CA ASP A 26 25.22 -14.64 11.73
C ASP A 26 25.79 -13.33 12.30
N ASP A 27 25.60 -13.07 13.60
CA ASP A 27 26.16 -11.91 14.30
C ASP A 27 26.62 -12.28 15.72
N PRO A 28 27.87 -11.95 16.14
CA PRO A 28 28.34 -12.22 17.50
C PRO A 28 27.51 -11.61 18.64
N THR A 29 26.70 -10.59 18.37
CA THR A 29 25.79 -9.98 19.34
C THR A 29 24.52 -10.82 19.55
N ASN A 30 24.23 -11.79 18.68
CA ASN A 30 23.10 -12.71 18.84
C ASN A 30 23.21 -13.58 20.10
N TYR A 31 24.43 -13.74 20.66
CA TYR A 31 24.61 -14.35 21.97
C TYR A 31 23.94 -13.57 23.12
N GLU A 32 23.83 -12.24 23.02
CA GLU A 32 23.13 -11.45 24.03
C GLU A 32 21.61 -11.65 23.92
N LEU A 33 21.09 -11.76 22.69
CA LEU A 33 19.68 -12.09 22.43
C LEU A 33 19.34 -13.50 22.90
N ALA A 34 20.23 -14.47 22.68
CA ALA A 34 20.02 -15.85 23.11
C ALA A 34 19.90 -15.99 24.65
N LYS A 35 20.36 -15.01 25.42
CA LYS A 35 20.19 -15.00 26.88
C LYS A 35 18.75 -14.70 27.30
N GLU A 36 17.93 -14.10 26.43
CA GLU A 36 16.51 -13.87 26.72
C GLU A 36 15.76 -15.19 26.88
N ALA A 37 16.16 -16.23 26.15
CA ALA A 37 15.63 -17.59 26.28
C ALA A 37 16.15 -18.36 27.52
N TYR A 38 16.91 -17.72 28.42
CA TYR A 38 17.37 -18.36 29.64
C TYR A 38 16.28 -18.32 30.71
N ASP A 39 15.76 -19.48 31.06
CA ASP A 39 14.82 -19.64 32.15
C ASP A 39 15.58 -19.74 33.48
N SER A 40 15.40 -18.74 34.34
CA SER A 40 16.02 -18.69 35.66
C SER A 40 15.51 -19.75 36.63
N ASP A 41 14.27 -20.21 36.47
CA ASP A 41 13.64 -21.19 37.36
C ASP A 41 14.15 -22.60 37.06
N THR A 42 14.31 -22.95 35.79
CA THR A 42 14.85 -24.26 35.37
C THR A 42 16.37 -24.26 35.19
N MET A 43 17.01 -23.08 35.24
CA MET A 43 18.44 -22.86 34.99
C MET A 43 18.91 -23.42 33.64
N ARG A 44 18.04 -23.35 32.62
CA ARG A 44 18.27 -23.90 31.28
C ARG A 44 17.83 -22.90 30.23
N VAL A 45 18.39 -23.04 29.03
CA VAL A 45 17.88 -22.34 27.85
C VAL A 45 16.66 -23.08 27.36
N ASP A 46 15.55 -22.36 27.19
CA ASP A 46 14.39 -22.84 26.48
C ASP A 46 14.70 -22.79 24.98
N LEU A 47 14.75 -23.98 24.35
CA LEU A 47 15.09 -24.09 22.94
C LEU A 47 13.96 -23.60 22.03
N ASP A 48 12.71 -23.70 22.47
CA ASP A 48 11.55 -23.26 21.69
C ASP A 48 11.48 -21.72 21.69
N GLU A 49 11.82 -21.10 22.84
CA GLU A 49 11.97 -19.64 22.93
C GLU A 49 13.17 -19.15 22.09
N LEU A 50 14.31 -19.85 22.15
CA LEU A 50 15.49 -19.50 21.34
C LEU A 50 15.22 -19.65 19.84
N GLU A 51 14.50 -20.69 19.42
CA GLU A 51 14.08 -20.85 18.03
C GLU A 51 13.17 -19.69 17.60
N THR A 52 12.23 -19.29 18.45
CA THR A 52 11.34 -18.13 18.19
C THR A 52 12.16 -16.85 18.00
N ILE A 53 13.13 -16.58 18.89
CA ILE A 53 14.04 -15.43 18.78
C ILE A 53 14.82 -15.48 17.46
N ALA A 54 15.34 -16.65 17.08
CA ALA A 54 16.11 -16.84 15.85
C ALA A 54 15.25 -16.60 14.59
N ILE A 55 14.02 -17.13 14.55
CA ILE A 55 13.08 -16.90 13.45
C ILE A 55 12.75 -15.42 13.34
N THR A 56 12.36 -14.79 14.45
CA THR A 56 12.06 -13.35 14.49
C THR A 56 13.27 -12.51 14.05
N TYR A 57 14.49 -12.88 14.43
CA TYR A 57 15.70 -12.19 13.98
C TYR A 57 15.82 -12.20 12.46
N PHE A 58 15.71 -13.37 11.82
CA PHE A 58 15.85 -13.47 10.38
C PHE A 58 14.68 -12.82 9.62
N GLU A 59 13.46 -12.91 10.14
CA GLU A 59 12.31 -12.23 9.54
C GLU A 59 12.45 -10.71 9.59
N ASN A 60 12.95 -10.16 10.71
CA ASN A 60 13.14 -8.72 10.86
C ASN A 60 14.47 -8.21 10.32
N LYS A 61 15.37 -9.11 9.87
CA LYS A 61 16.65 -8.74 9.28
C LYS A 61 16.42 -8.06 7.94
N GLU A 62 16.80 -6.80 7.88
CA GLU A 62 16.69 -5.98 6.68
C GLU A 62 17.97 -6.05 5.86
N ASP A 63 17.82 -6.07 4.55
CA ASP A 63 18.92 -6.01 3.59
C ASP A 63 19.28 -4.53 3.33
N PRO A 64 20.50 -4.09 3.65
CA PRO A 64 20.92 -2.71 3.38
C PRO A 64 20.77 -2.28 1.92
N ASP A 65 20.87 -3.22 0.97
CA ASP A 65 20.75 -2.94 -0.46
C ASP A 65 19.30 -2.61 -0.87
N LYS A 66 18.32 -2.94 -0.03
CA LYS A 66 16.89 -2.63 -0.22
C LYS A 66 16.49 -1.29 0.41
N VAL A 67 17.42 -0.59 1.06
CA VAL A 67 17.18 0.77 1.56
C VAL A 67 17.27 1.75 0.38
N VAL A 68 16.13 2.33 0.02
CA VAL A 68 16.02 3.29 -1.09
C VAL A 68 16.61 4.65 -0.69
N HIS A 69 16.28 5.12 0.50
CA HIS A 69 16.75 6.41 1.01
C HIS A 69 16.64 6.48 2.53
N GLN A 70 17.60 7.14 3.18
CA GLN A 70 17.62 7.38 4.62
C GLN A 70 17.59 8.89 4.92
N PHE A 71 16.67 9.28 5.78
CA PHE A 71 16.45 10.65 6.21
C PHE A 71 17.28 11.00 7.45
N GLU A 72 17.49 12.30 7.70
CA GLU A 72 18.29 12.79 8.84
C GLU A 72 17.70 12.39 10.21
N ASP A 73 16.38 12.17 10.26
CA ASP A 73 15.66 11.77 11.46
C ASP A 73 15.81 10.27 11.79
N GLY A 74 16.52 9.52 10.94
CA GLY A 74 16.77 8.09 11.03
C GLY A 74 15.68 7.20 10.45
N SER A 75 14.62 7.78 9.85
CA SER A 75 13.68 7.02 9.04
C SER A 75 14.26 6.69 7.66
N TYR A 76 13.69 5.71 6.98
CA TYR A 76 14.14 5.30 5.65
C TYR A 76 13.03 4.58 4.87
N TRP A 77 13.08 4.72 3.55
CA TRP A 77 12.27 3.94 2.63
C TRP A 77 12.94 2.59 2.35
N TYR A 78 12.16 1.52 2.47
CA TYR A 78 12.62 0.14 2.26
C TYR A 78 11.77 -0.54 1.18
N ASP A 79 12.43 -1.09 0.16
CA ASP A 79 11.78 -1.87 -0.90
C ASP A 79 11.55 -3.31 -0.41
N LEU A 80 10.29 -3.76 -0.37
CA LEU A 80 10.00 -5.14 0.03
C LEU A 80 10.24 -6.13 -1.12
N ASP A 81 10.36 -5.66 -2.36
CA ASP A 81 10.59 -6.47 -3.57
C ASP A 81 9.55 -7.60 -3.73
N THR A 82 8.34 -7.35 -3.23
CA THR A 82 7.22 -8.29 -3.25
C THR A 82 5.91 -7.52 -3.24
N SER A 83 4.89 -8.14 -3.81
CA SER A 83 3.49 -7.69 -3.75
C SER A 83 2.74 -8.24 -2.53
N ASN A 84 3.37 -9.09 -1.72
CA ASN A 84 2.79 -9.72 -0.54
C ASN A 84 3.87 -9.94 0.53
N CYS A 85 3.71 -9.30 1.69
CA CYS A 85 4.63 -9.38 2.82
C CYS A 85 3.85 -9.61 4.12
N PRO A 86 3.79 -10.86 4.63
CA PRO A 86 3.12 -11.17 5.89
C PRO A 86 3.71 -10.43 7.10
N LEU A 87 5.01 -10.17 7.11
CA LEU A 87 5.66 -9.39 8.17
C LEU A 87 5.15 -7.94 8.17
N GLU A 88 5.00 -7.33 7.00
CA GLU A 88 4.43 -5.97 6.90
C GLU A 88 2.96 -5.97 7.31
N ALA A 89 2.20 -7.02 6.95
CA ALA A 89 0.83 -7.21 7.38
C ALA A 89 0.70 -7.19 8.92
N GLU A 90 1.58 -7.92 9.62
CA GLU A 90 1.62 -7.97 11.08
C GLU A 90 2.02 -6.63 11.70
N ARG A 91 3.09 -6.00 11.19
CA ARG A 91 3.61 -4.72 11.72
C ARG A 91 2.58 -3.59 11.62
N MET A 92 1.85 -3.58 10.50
CA MET A 92 0.93 -2.50 10.14
C MET A 92 -0.53 -2.79 10.49
N GLY A 93 -0.92 -4.05 10.73
CA GLY A 93 -2.30 -4.40 11.06
C GLY A 93 -3.24 -4.36 9.85
N HIS A 94 -2.74 -4.67 8.66
CA HIS A 94 -3.50 -4.71 7.39
C HIS A 94 -3.11 -5.95 6.57
N CYS A 95 -3.75 -6.22 5.42
CA CYS A 95 -3.50 -7.43 4.63
C CYS A 95 -2.05 -7.58 4.13
N GLY A 96 -1.30 -6.47 3.99
CA GLY A 96 0.11 -6.48 3.59
C GLY A 96 0.33 -7.08 2.19
N SER A 97 -0.68 -7.02 1.34
CA SER A 97 -0.66 -7.59 0.00
C SER A 97 -1.45 -6.72 -0.97
N ASP A 98 -0.88 -6.46 -2.13
CA ASP A 98 -1.55 -5.80 -3.26
C ASP A 98 -0.92 -6.28 -4.57
N ASN A 99 -1.70 -6.94 -5.44
CA ASN A 99 -1.21 -7.50 -6.69
C ASN A 99 -0.94 -6.44 -7.79
N ARG A 100 -1.25 -5.18 -7.52
CA ARG A 100 -1.03 -4.07 -8.46
C ARG A 100 0.41 -3.57 -8.49
N GLY A 101 1.29 -3.95 -7.56
CA GLY A 101 2.66 -3.44 -7.57
C GLY A 101 3.58 -4.07 -6.53
N THR A 102 4.75 -3.45 -6.39
CA THR A 102 5.75 -3.77 -5.35
C THR A 102 5.44 -2.93 -4.11
N LEU A 103 5.58 -3.55 -2.94
CA LEU A 103 5.37 -2.88 -1.67
C LEU A 103 6.62 -2.12 -1.23
N TYR A 104 6.45 -0.86 -0.83
CA TYR A 104 7.46 -0.03 -0.18
C TYR A 104 7.02 0.30 1.24
N SER A 105 7.95 0.30 2.19
CA SER A 105 7.67 0.55 3.60
C SER A 105 8.51 1.71 4.11
N LEU A 106 7.87 2.72 4.73
CA LEU A 106 8.59 3.75 5.50
C LEU A 106 8.84 3.20 6.89
N ARG A 107 10.11 3.08 7.26
CA ARG A 107 10.54 2.46 8.51
C ARG A 107 11.36 3.41 9.34
N LYS A 108 11.32 3.23 10.65
CA LYS A 108 12.20 3.96 11.58
C LYS A 108 12.58 3.07 12.77
N LEU A 109 13.87 3.01 13.05
CA LEU A 109 14.39 2.35 14.23
C LEU A 109 14.25 3.28 15.44
N LYS A 110 13.34 2.92 16.36
CA LYS A 110 13.19 3.68 17.61
C LYS A 110 14.35 3.38 18.54
N LYS A 111 14.85 4.42 19.23
CA LYS A 111 15.93 4.28 20.22
C LYS A 111 15.55 3.24 21.28
N GLY A 112 16.41 2.23 21.46
CA GLY A 112 16.19 1.14 22.42
C GLY A 112 15.26 0.03 21.91
N ARG A 113 14.79 0.08 20.66
CA ARG A 113 14.21 -1.07 19.97
C ARG A 113 15.26 -1.71 19.07
N ARG A 114 15.19 -3.03 18.96
CA ARG A 114 16.04 -3.83 18.06
C ARG A 114 15.53 -3.74 16.62
N ASP A 115 14.22 -3.89 16.46
CA ASP A 115 13.58 -3.99 15.16
C ASP A 115 12.94 -2.65 14.76
N SER A 116 13.01 -2.34 13.47
CA SER A 116 12.40 -1.15 12.89
C SER A 116 10.88 -1.21 13.00
N SER A 117 10.24 -0.06 13.20
CA SER A 117 8.78 0.05 13.11
C SER A 117 8.40 0.52 11.72
N SER A 118 7.43 -0.13 11.09
CA SER A 118 6.79 0.34 9.86
C SER A 118 5.75 1.42 10.17
N TYR A 119 5.68 2.45 9.33
CA TYR A 119 4.79 3.60 9.48
C TYR A 119 3.86 3.79 8.29
N ILE A 120 4.37 3.50 7.09
CA ILE A 120 3.64 3.62 5.83
C ILE A 120 3.93 2.38 5.00
N THR A 121 2.91 1.82 4.38
CA THR A 121 3.04 0.85 3.29
C THR A 121 2.47 1.48 2.02
N MET A 122 3.24 1.45 0.93
CA MET A 122 2.79 1.89 -0.39
C MET A 122 2.86 0.76 -1.40
N THR A 123 1.89 0.71 -2.31
CA THR A 123 1.94 -0.17 -3.48
C THR A 123 2.33 0.65 -4.69
N VAL A 124 3.49 0.35 -5.29
CA VAL A 124 4.08 1.13 -6.39
C VAL A 124 4.29 0.24 -7.62
N ARG A 125 3.97 0.75 -8.80
CA ARG A 125 4.32 0.13 -10.08
C ARG A 125 4.67 1.22 -11.08
N ASP A 126 5.83 1.11 -11.69
CA ASP A 126 6.32 2.10 -12.65
C ASP A 126 6.26 3.52 -12.05
N ASN A 127 5.51 4.44 -12.68
CA ASN A 127 5.27 5.82 -12.25
C ASN A 127 3.95 5.99 -11.47
N TYR A 128 3.34 4.90 -10.97
CA TYR A 128 2.08 4.90 -10.22
C TYR A 128 2.25 4.48 -8.77
N ILE A 129 1.55 5.17 -7.87
CA ILE A 129 1.24 4.70 -6.52
C ILE A 129 -0.25 4.34 -6.47
N TYR A 130 -0.57 3.08 -6.15
CA TYR A 130 -1.95 2.62 -6.05
C TYR A 130 -2.53 2.74 -4.64
N GLN A 131 -1.68 2.61 -3.62
CA GLN A 131 -2.09 2.67 -2.23
C GLN A 131 -1.02 3.36 -1.39
N ILE A 132 -1.45 4.14 -0.40
CA ILE A 132 -0.65 4.77 0.65
C ILE A 132 -1.38 4.56 1.97
N LYS A 133 -0.93 3.60 2.78
CA LYS A 133 -1.62 3.18 4.00
C LYS A 133 -0.72 3.30 5.23
N GLY A 134 -1.29 3.87 6.28
CA GLY A 134 -0.77 3.80 7.64
C GLY A 134 -1.24 2.53 8.35
N ARG A 135 -1.10 2.51 9.68
CA ARG A 135 -1.51 1.36 10.50
C ARG A 135 -3.04 1.16 10.43
N ASN A 136 -3.47 -0.09 10.38
CA ASN A 136 -4.89 -0.49 10.27
C ASN A 136 -5.62 0.16 9.08
N ASN A 137 -4.95 0.31 7.94
CA ASN A 137 -5.46 1.00 6.73
C ASN A 137 -5.78 2.49 6.88
N ALA A 138 -5.46 3.12 8.02
CA ALA A 138 -5.71 4.54 8.24
C ALA A 138 -4.75 5.44 7.44
N ALA A 139 -4.96 6.74 7.48
CA ALA A 139 -3.99 7.68 6.92
C ALA A 139 -2.64 7.59 7.68
N PRO A 140 -1.51 7.66 6.96
CA PRO A 140 -0.21 7.90 7.57
C PRO A 140 -0.22 9.12 8.50
N PRO A 141 0.55 9.09 9.61
CA PRO A 141 0.71 10.26 10.48
C PRO A 141 1.25 11.46 9.70
N GLU A 142 0.75 12.66 10.00
CA GLU A 142 1.09 13.91 9.29
C GLU A 142 2.60 14.17 9.25
N GLU A 143 3.33 13.83 10.31
CA GLU A 143 4.79 13.99 10.38
C GLU A 143 5.57 13.17 9.33
N THR A 144 4.90 12.23 8.66
CA THR A 144 5.49 11.37 7.63
C THR A 144 5.17 11.82 6.21
N TRP A 145 4.28 12.80 6.00
CA TRP A 145 3.83 13.20 4.66
C TRP A 145 4.95 13.78 3.80
N ASP A 146 5.87 14.55 4.38
CA ASP A 146 7.08 15.03 3.67
C ASP A 146 7.94 13.90 3.10
N HIS A 147 7.93 12.73 3.75
CA HIS A 147 8.69 11.56 3.29
C HIS A 147 8.02 10.93 2.06
N ILE A 148 6.69 11.00 1.98
CA ILE A 148 5.92 10.59 0.81
C ILE A 148 6.12 11.59 -0.34
N VAL A 149 6.11 12.90 -0.06
CA VAL A 149 6.43 13.95 -1.05
C VAL A 149 7.81 13.71 -1.66
N TRP A 150 8.81 13.44 -0.81
CA TRP A 150 10.15 13.07 -1.26
C TRP A 150 10.12 11.86 -2.20
N PHE A 151 9.40 10.79 -1.80
CA PHE A 151 9.30 9.58 -2.60
C PHE A 151 8.67 9.85 -3.96
N ILE A 152 7.56 10.58 -4.01
CA ILE A 152 6.87 10.92 -5.27
C ILE A 152 7.81 11.67 -6.21
N ASN A 153 8.51 12.68 -5.70
CA ASN A 153 9.34 13.55 -6.53
C ASN A 153 10.63 12.86 -6.99
N GLU A 154 11.36 12.20 -6.09
CA GLU A 154 12.67 11.60 -6.41
C GLU A 154 12.55 10.24 -7.11
N TYR A 155 11.50 9.48 -6.81
CA TYR A 155 11.23 8.21 -7.48
C TYR A 155 10.55 8.39 -8.85
N GLY A 156 10.13 9.62 -9.19
CA GLY A 156 9.54 9.94 -10.49
C GLY A 156 8.10 9.42 -10.66
N ILE A 157 7.31 9.49 -9.59
CA ILE A 157 5.90 9.13 -9.61
C ILE A 157 5.10 10.24 -10.30
N GLU A 158 4.29 9.85 -11.28
CA GLU A 158 3.45 10.77 -12.06
C GLU A 158 1.97 10.68 -11.63
N HIS A 159 1.56 9.56 -11.03
CA HIS A 159 0.17 9.27 -10.72
C HIS A 159 -0.01 8.63 -9.34
N VAL A 160 -1.00 9.12 -8.59
CA VAL A 160 -1.38 8.58 -7.27
C VAL A 160 -2.89 8.26 -7.25
N GLU A 161 -3.23 7.02 -6.90
CA GLU A 161 -4.59 6.48 -6.93
C GLU A 161 -5.10 6.03 -5.54
N GLU A 162 -4.62 6.63 -4.46
CA GLU A 162 -5.14 6.32 -3.12
C GLU A 162 -6.61 6.74 -3.00
N THR A 163 -7.50 5.74 -2.93
CA THR A 163 -8.97 5.91 -2.94
C THR A 163 -9.63 5.66 -1.58
N GLY A 164 -8.89 5.27 -0.55
CA GLY A 164 -9.46 4.89 0.75
C GLY A 164 -9.90 3.43 0.83
N GLU A 165 -9.53 2.58 -0.13
CA GLU A 165 -9.90 1.17 -0.14
C GLU A 165 -9.59 0.49 1.21
N TYR A 166 -10.61 -0.13 1.83
CA TYR A 166 -10.56 -0.79 3.13
C TYR A 166 -10.14 0.08 4.34
N SER A 167 -10.22 1.41 4.23
CA SER A 167 -9.95 2.35 5.34
C SER A 167 -11.24 2.78 6.03
N ASP A 168 -11.19 2.88 7.36
CA ASP A 168 -12.21 3.56 8.17
C ASP A 168 -11.87 5.06 8.37
N ASP A 169 -10.70 5.51 7.94
CA ASP A 169 -10.19 6.89 8.03
C ASP A 169 -10.13 7.54 6.64
N ILE A 170 -11.32 7.80 6.09
CA ILE A 170 -11.45 8.42 4.76
C ILE A 170 -11.07 9.90 4.79
N GLU A 171 -11.42 10.62 5.87
CA GLU A 171 -11.11 12.04 6.01
C GLU A 171 -9.59 12.29 6.10
N GLY A 172 -8.86 11.50 6.90
CA GLY A 172 -7.41 11.63 6.98
C GLY A 172 -6.71 11.29 5.66
N LEU A 173 -7.22 10.30 4.91
CA LEU A 173 -6.67 9.96 3.59
C LEU A 173 -6.92 11.06 2.56
N GLN A 174 -8.07 11.74 2.64
CA GLN A 174 -8.38 12.90 1.80
C GLN A 174 -7.46 14.08 2.13
N GLU A 175 -7.27 14.37 3.41
CA GLU A 175 -6.38 15.45 3.87
C GLU A 175 -4.93 15.21 3.41
N MET A 176 -4.43 13.98 3.62
CA MET A 176 -3.12 13.58 3.11
C MET A 176 -3.06 13.73 1.59
N THR A 177 -4.03 13.20 0.85
CA THR A 177 -4.06 13.27 -0.61
C THR A 177 -4.05 14.71 -1.12
N GLN A 178 -4.79 15.60 -0.46
CA GLN A 178 -4.77 17.02 -0.75
C GLN A 178 -3.37 17.61 -0.51
N TYR A 179 -2.79 17.37 0.66
CA TYR A 179 -1.44 17.83 0.99
C TYR A 179 -0.40 17.36 -0.03
N LEU A 180 -0.43 16.08 -0.41
CA LEU A 180 0.50 15.53 -1.39
C LEU A 180 0.31 16.16 -2.77
N SER A 181 -0.93 16.47 -3.17
CA SER A 181 -1.20 17.11 -4.46
C SER A 181 -0.76 18.58 -4.50
N GLU A 182 -0.81 19.29 -3.38
CA GLU A 182 -0.31 20.67 -3.27
C GLU A 182 1.23 20.73 -3.25
N ASN A 183 1.91 19.65 -2.84
CA ASN A 183 3.36 19.60 -2.64
C ASN A 183 4.13 18.74 -3.66
N THR A 184 3.45 18.18 -4.66
CA THR A 184 4.07 17.38 -5.74
C THR A 184 3.52 17.77 -7.10
N SER A 185 4.18 17.36 -8.18
CA SER A 185 3.67 17.50 -9.54
C SER A 185 2.84 16.30 -10.03
N ALA A 186 2.60 15.31 -9.16
CA ALA A 186 1.86 14.10 -9.52
C ALA A 186 0.36 14.39 -9.69
N LYS A 187 -0.30 13.57 -10.50
CA LYS A 187 -1.75 13.62 -10.72
C LYS A 187 -2.45 12.68 -9.74
N PHE A 188 -3.46 13.18 -9.04
CA PHE A 188 -4.20 12.41 -8.05
C PHE A 188 -5.60 12.08 -8.57
N SER A 189 -5.96 10.79 -8.66
CA SER A 189 -7.25 10.36 -9.21
C SER A 189 -8.41 10.40 -8.19
N GLY A 190 -8.14 10.83 -6.96
CA GLY A 190 -9.10 10.81 -5.84
C GLY A 190 -9.52 12.16 -5.26
N ASN A 191 -8.97 13.30 -5.72
CA ASN A 191 -9.33 14.61 -5.16
C ASN A 191 -10.67 15.13 -5.72
N ALA A 192 -11.29 16.05 -4.98
CA ALA A 192 -12.55 16.67 -5.38
C ALA A 192 -12.43 17.35 -6.74
N GLU A 193 -11.30 17.97 -7.09
CA GLU A 193 -11.06 18.52 -8.43
C GLU A 193 -11.12 17.47 -9.54
N ALA A 194 -10.43 16.33 -9.44
CA ALA A 194 -10.48 15.30 -10.48
C ALA A 194 -11.89 14.71 -10.61
N ARG A 195 -12.60 14.54 -9.48
CA ARG A 195 -14.01 14.12 -9.49
C ARG A 195 -14.92 15.19 -10.08
N ILE A 196 -14.67 16.47 -9.82
CA ILE A 196 -15.41 17.60 -10.41
C ILE A 196 -15.15 17.65 -11.91
N GLU A 197 -13.90 17.51 -12.35
CA GLU A 197 -13.52 17.52 -13.77
C GLU A 197 -14.16 16.35 -14.52
N GLU A 198 -14.16 15.14 -13.94
CA GLU A 198 -14.86 13.97 -14.49
C GLU A 198 -16.39 14.16 -14.54
N ILE A 199 -16.96 14.76 -13.49
CA ILE A 199 -18.40 15.10 -13.45
C ILE A 199 -18.74 16.16 -14.51
N GLU A 200 -17.90 17.18 -14.68
CA GLU A 200 -18.09 18.24 -15.67
C GLU A 200 -17.96 17.74 -17.11
N GLU A 201 -17.06 16.79 -17.36
CA GLU A 201 -16.94 16.12 -18.65
C GLU A 201 -18.19 15.29 -18.97
N LYS A 202 -18.62 14.44 -18.03
CA LYS A 202 -19.85 13.63 -18.20
C LYS A 202 -21.12 14.48 -18.32
N ALA A 203 -21.20 15.59 -17.59
CA ALA A 203 -22.32 16.52 -17.70
C ALA A 203 -22.38 17.18 -19.09
N ARG A 204 -21.22 17.52 -19.68
CA ARG A 204 -21.14 18.04 -21.05
C ARG A 204 -21.56 17.00 -22.08
N GLU A 205 -21.10 15.76 -21.96
CA GLU A 205 -21.54 14.68 -22.87
C GLU A 205 -23.06 14.47 -22.84
N ILE A 206 -23.67 14.50 -21.65
CA ILE A 206 -25.13 14.39 -21.51
C ILE A 206 -25.85 15.59 -22.13
N ASP A 207 -25.34 16.80 -21.96
CA ASP A 207 -25.93 18.02 -22.53
C ASP A 207 -25.89 17.99 -24.07
N ASP A 208 -24.77 17.56 -24.66
CA ASP A 208 -24.63 17.40 -26.11
C ASP A 208 -25.55 16.31 -26.66
N LEU A 209 -25.69 15.18 -25.96
CA LEU A 209 -26.67 14.14 -26.29
C LEU A 209 -28.11 14.65 -26.25
N TYR A 210 -28.44 15.43 -25.22
CA TYR A 210 -29.79 15.97 -25.05
C TYR A 210 -30.13 17.03 -26.11
N LYS A 211 -29.17 17.88 -26.48
CA LYS A 211 -29.31 18.83 -27.59
C LYS A 211 -29.51 18.13 -28.92
N GLY A 212 -28.71 17.10 -29.22
CA GLY A 212 -28.88 16.32 -30.44
C GLY A 212 -30.27 15.67 -30.54
N LEU A 213 -30.79 15.16 -29.43
CA LEU A 213 -32.14 14.58 -29.38
C LEU A 213 -33.23 15.64 -29.58
N ILE A 214 -33.07 16.83 -28.99
CA ILE A 214 -34.00 17.95 -29.18
C ILE A 214 -34.01 18.40 -30.64
N ASP A 215 -32.84 18.55 -31.26
CA ASP A 215 -32.73 18.97 -32.66
C ASP A 215 -33.38 17.95 -33.59
N GLU A 216 -33.18 16.64 -33.35
CA GLU A 216 -33.85 15.57 -34.11
C GLU A 216 -35.37 15.60 -33.92
N VAL A 217 -35.86 15.85 -32.71
CA VAL A 217 -37.30 15.98 -32.45
C VAL A 217 -37.87 17.22 -33.11
N LEU A 218 -37.17 18.36 -33.08
CA LEU A 218 -37.60 19.60 -33.72
C LEU A 218 -37.58 19.48 -35.25
N GLU A 219 -36.58 18.84 -35.84
CA GLU A 219 -36.56 18.56 -37.29
C GLU A 219 -37.73 17.66 -37.71
N ASN A 220 -38.06 16.66 -36.90
CA ASN A 220 -39.22 15.80 -37.17
C ASN A 220 -40.55 16.53 -37.00
N VAL A 221 -40.67 17.44 -36.03
CA VAL A 221 -41.86 18.28 -35.85
C VAL A 221 -41.99 19.28 -37.01
N ASP A 222 -40.91 19.91 -37.44
CA ASP A 222 -40.90 20.81 -38.61
C ASP A 222 -41.23 20.05 -39.90
N ALA A 223 -40.77 18.81 -40.04
CA ALA A 223 -41.14 17.94 -41.15
C ALA A 223 -42.63 17.58 -41.14
N GLU A 224 -43.21 17.23 -39.98
CA GLU A 224 -44.65 16.97 -39.85
C GLU A 224 -45.50 18.21 -40.09
N VAL A 225 -45.09 19.38 -39.58
CA VAL A 225 -45.78 20.66 -39.79
C VAL A 225 -45.70 21.10 -41.26
N SER A 226 -44.55 20.90 -41.93
CA SER A 226 -44.40 21.17 -43.36
C SER A 226 -45.27 20.27 -44.23
N ILE A 227 -45.47 19.00 -43.86
CA ILE A 227 -46.37 18.07 -44.56
C ILE A 227 -47.83 18.53 -44.40
N TYR A 228 -48.21 18.98 -43.21
CA TYR A 228 -49.58 19.43 -42.92
C TYR A 228 -49.94 20.73 -43.66
N CYS A 229 -49.04 21.71 -43.71
CA CYS A 229 -49.25 22.95 -44.49
C CYS A 229 -49.28 22.71 -46.00
N SER A 230 -48.58 21.70 -46.51
CA SER A 230 -48.61 21.35 -47.94
C SER A 230 -49.89 20.64 -48.38
N ALA A 231 -50.64 20.06 -47.43
CA ALA A 231 -51.90 19.37 -47.71
C ALA A 231 -53.08 20.36 -47.82
N GLU A 232 -53.08 21.44 -47.03
CA GLU A 232 -54.14 22.46 -47.05
C GLU A 232 -54.12 23.35 -48.31
N ASP A 233 -52.97 23.54 -48.95
CA ASP A 233 -52.85 24.30 -50.22
C ASP A 233 -53.25 23.49 -51.47
N SER A 234 -53.69 22.24 -51.32
CA SER A 234 -54.06 21.34 -52.43
C SER A 234 -55.56 21.04 -52.56
N GLU A 235 -56.40 21.69 -51.73
CA GLU A 235 -57.87 21.53 -51.73
C GLU A 235 -58.66 22.76 -52.24
N GLU A 236 -58.04 23.71 -52.95
CA GLU A 236 -58.74 24.73 -53.78
C GLU A 236 -58.72 24.40 -55.28
#